data_AF-A0A935TIQ4-F1
#
_entry.id   AF-A0A935TIQ4-F1
#
_cell.length_a   1.000
_cell.length_b   1.000
_cell.length_c   1.000
_cell.angle_alpha   90.00
_cell.angle_beta   90.00
_cell.angle_gamma   90.00
#
_symmetry.space_group_name_H-M   'P 1'
#
loop_
_entity.id
_entity.type
_entity.pdbx_description
1 polymer ?
#
loop_
_entity_poly.entity_id
_entity_poly.type
_entity_poly.pdbx_seq_one_letter_code
_entity_poly.pdbx_strand_id
1 'polypeptide(L)'
;MSPLSLMRPARQKTLFCIIGNLRGGDMPYNSYLENFGDDCDLCLCVGNSYQDSPWRQHAKYILEIDETDTQVWEMTYDGVSKEWRTHNHLENLWGPYQGLKGSGMIICSFRQKLYENLIKLPMVYDRYVLTRADHYYVSNFLPTVKPGSIYIPIGEEYGGVTDRFSVADRETFLRSLLIIPFIIQNPNLFNNVEQYLKAFYRSSSMKIVKYRRNMYTVGRKDEQTRWQTVSQQEAPHGGGEYFLKYPSEFALINKSLLSRTIKRVKGRAMAMLERLSVTRA
;
A
#
# COMPACT_ATOMS: atom_id res chain seq x y z
N MET A 1 23.33 31.75 23.49
CA MET A 1 22.07 31.07 23.15
C MET A 1 21.82 31.28 21.67
N SER A 2 21.84 30.22 20.86
CA SER A 2 21.73 30.30 19.39
C SER A 2 20.25 30.16 18.97
N PRO A 3 19.63 31.20 18.37
CA PRO A 3 18.27 31.13 17.87
C PRO A 3 18.28 30.62 16.44
N LEU A 4 18.45 29.31 16.28
CA LEU A 4 18.22 28.61 15.01
C LEU A 4 18.03 27.13 15.31
N SER A 5 17.05 26.81 16.18
CA SER A 5 16.36 25.53 16.01
C SER A 5 15.56 25.68 14.71
N LEU A 6 16.18 25.29 13.59
CA LEU A 6 15.46 24.93 12.39
C LEU A 6 14.29 24.07 12.83
N MET A 7 13.08 24.62 12.74
CA MET A 7 11.85 23.88 12.99
C MET A 7 11.94 22.66 12.07
N ARG A 8 12.19 21.48 12.65
CA ARG A 8 11.90 20.24 11.94
C ARG A 8 10.43 20.38 11.54
N PRO A 9 10.06 20.20 10.25
CA PRO A 9 8.67 20.25 9.87
C PRO A 9 7.89 19.34 10.82
N ALA A 10 6.79 19.87 11.40
CA ALA A 10 5.99 19.13 12.36
C ALA A 10 5.71 17.74 11.78
N ARG A 11 6.07 16.71 12.53
CA ARG A 11 5.95 15.33 12.08
C ARG A 11 4.49 15.04 11.78
N GLN A 12 4.16 14.72 10.53
CA GLN A 12 2.78 14.40 10.14
C GLN A 12 2.29 13.16 10.89
N LYS A 13 1.24 13.31 11.70
CA LYS A 13 0.60 12.18 12.38
C LYS A 13 0.10 11.22 11.30
N THR A 14 0.55 9.98 11.36
CA THR A 14 0.35 9.01 10.28
C THR A 14 -0.48 7.83 10.76
N LEU A 15 -1.50 7.45 9.98
CA LEU A 15 -2.25 6.21 10.17
C LEU A 15 -1.90 5.24 9.03
N PHE A 16 -1.37 4.08 9.38
CA PHE A 16 -1.26 2.94 8.47
C PHE A 16 -2.55 2.15 8.48
N CYS A 17 -3.12 1.89 7.31
CA CYS A 17 -4.32 1.10 7.11
C CYS A 17 -3.94 -0.16 6.33
N ILE A 18 -3.88 -1.30 7.00
CA ILE A 18 -3.66 -2.60 6.36
C ILE A 18 -5.02 -3.17 5.96
N ILE A 19 -5.16 -3.58 4.70
CA ILE A 19 -6.36 -4.26 4.20
C ILE A 19 -6.07 -5.69 3.76
N GLY A 20 -7.07 -6.57 3.89
CA GLY A 20 -7.01 -7.95 3.41
C GLY A 20 -6.46 -8.94 4.43
N ASN A 21 -5.89 -10.03 3.94
CA ASN A 21 -5.35 -11.10 4.77
C ASN A 21 -4.02 -10.69 5.40
N LEU A 22 -3.81 -11.05 6.68
CA LEU A 22 -2.55 -10.85 7.40
C LEU A 22 -1.51 -11.93 7.04
N ARG A 23 -1.13 -11.95 5.76
CA ARG A 23 -0.11 -12.86 5.19
C ARG A 23 1.29 -12.29 5.36
N GLY A 24 2.28 -13.15 5.14
CA GLY A 24 3.69 -12.79 5.09
C GLY A 24 4.45 -13.02 6.40
N GLY A 25 3.81 -13.55 7.45
CA GLY A 25 4.47 -13.89 8.72
C GLY A 25 5.07 -12.69 9.46
N ASP A 26 6.07 -12.97 10.30
CA ASP A 26 6.66 -11.98 11.21
C ASP A 26 7.67 -11.06 10.52
N MET A 27 8.26 -11.48 9.40
CA MET A 27 9.31 -10.71 8.71
C MET A 27 8.81 -9.31 8.23
N PRO A 28 7.68 -9.20 7.51
CA PRO A 28 7.06 -7.90 7.21
C PRO A 28 6.70 -7.09 8.45
N TYR A 29 6.16 -7.74 9.47
CA TYR A 29 5.76 -7.08 10.72
C TYR A 29 6.95 -6.44 11.42
N ASN A 30 8.05 -7.20 11.59
CA ASN A 30 9.28 -6.71 12.19
C ASN A 30 9.87 -5.54 11.38
N SER A 31 9.88 -5.66 10.05
CA SER A 31 10.34 -4.56 9.19
C SER A 31 9.46 -3.30 9.33
N TYR A 32 8.17 -3.45 9.57
CA TYR A 32 7.28 -2.33 9.83
C TYR A 32 7.58 -1.69 11.19
N LEU A 33 7.75 -2.48 12.26
CA LEU A 33 8.12 -1.95 13.58
C LEU A 33 9.42 -1.17 13.53
N GLU A 34 10.46 -1.74 12.92
CA GLU A 34 11.79 -1.11 12.78
C GLU A 34 11.73 0.24 12.05
N ASN A 35 10.81 0.40 11.10
CA ASN A 35 10.76 1.59 10.25
C ASN A 35 9.68 2.60 10.67
N PHE A 36 8.59 2.17 11.30
CA PHE A 36 7.40 3.00 11.50
C PHE A 36 6.69 2.81 12.84
N GLY A 37 6.99 1.74 13.60
CA GLY A 37 6.17 1.29 14.74
C GLY A 37 5.87 2.38 15.76
N ASP A 38 6.90 3.05 16.26
CA ASP A 38 6.75 4.09 17.31
C ASP A 38 6.21 5.43 16.79
N ASP A 39 6.08 5.55 15.47
CA ASP A 39 5.94 6.82 14.78
C ASP A 39 4.58 7.00 14.10
N CYS A 40 3.80 5.91 14.03
CA CYS A 40 2.55 5.82 13.30
C CYS A 40 1.54 5.00 14.10
N ASP A 41 0.27 5.37 14.01
CA ASP A 41 -0.80 4.49 14.48
C ASP A 41 -1.15 3.46 13.39
N LEU A 42 -1.72 2.32 13.81
CA LEU A 42 -2.09 1.22 12.93
C LEU A 42 -3.61 0.95 12.99
N CYS A 43 -4.21 0.84 11.81
CA CYS A 43 -5.58 0.40 11.55
C CYS A 43 -5.54 -0.87 10.72
N LEU A 44 -6.29 -1.88 11.14
CA LEU A 44 -6.50 -3.11 10.38
C LEU A 44 -7.92 -3.14 9.83
N CYS A 45 -8.09 -3.54 8.58
CA CYS A 45 -9.36 -3.92 7.98
C CYS A 45 -9.17 -5.31 7.34
N VAL A 46 -9.43 -6.34 8.12
CA VAL A 46 -8.93 -7.71 7.88
C VAL A 46 -10.02 -8.74 8.21
N GLY A 47 -9.85 -9.98 7.78
CA GLY A 47 -10.69 -11.09 8.23
C GLY A 47 -10.66 -11.32 9.76
N ASN A 48 -11.72 -11.92 10.30
CA ASN A 48 -11.85 -12.30 11.71
C ASN A 48 -10.97 -13.48 12.17
N SER A 49 -10.26 -14.14 11.25
CA SER A 49 -9.47 -15.37 11.49
C SER A 49 -8.05 -15.16 12.02
N TYR A 50 -7.64 -13.92 12.32
CA TYR A 50 -6.23 -13.59 12.60
C TYR A 50 -5.92 -13.23 14.06
N GLN A 51 -6.63 -13.80 15.03
CA GLN A 51 -6.59 -13.36 16.44
C GLN A 51 -5.18 -13.32 17.05
N ASP A 52 -4.32 -14.29 16.72
CA ASP A 52 -2.95 -14.38 17.25
C ASP A 52 -1.92 -13.55 16.46
N SER A 53 -2.34 -12.78 15.46
CA SER A 53 -1.41 -12.02 14.61
C SER A 53 -0.75 -10.87 15.37
N PRO A 54 0.59 -10.70 15.26
CA PRO A 54 1.29 -9.59 15.92
C PRO A 54 0.81 -8.22 15.41
N TRP A 55 0.36 -8.14 14.16
CA TRP A 55 -0.30 -6.94 13.62
C TRP A 55 -1.50 -6.51 14.45
N ARG A 56 -2.32 -7.46 14.92
CA ARG A 56 -3.51 -7.15 15.73
C ARG A 56 -3.15 -6.62 17.10
N GLN A 57 -2.16 -7.24 17.74
CA GLN A 57 -1.71 -6.83 19.07
C GLN A 57 -1.19 -5.39 19.08
N HIS A 58 -0.59 -4.96 17.97
CA HIS A 58 -0.10 -3.60 17.81
C HIS A 58 -1.17 -2.61 17.28
N ALA A 59 -2.26 -3.08 16.70
CA ALA A 59 -3.23 -2.22 16.05
C ALA A 59 -4.03 -1.37 17.05
N LYS A 60 -4.10 -0.06 16.78
CA LYS A 60 -4.95 0.88 17.53
C LYS A 60 -6.41 0.75 17.14
N TYR A 61 -6.68 0.43 15.86
CA TYR A 61 -8.03 0.18 15.37
C TYR A 61 -8.06 -1.15 14.64
N ILE A 62 -9.05 -1.98 14.97
CA ILE A 62 -9.25 -3.28 14.34
C ILE A 62 -10.67 -3.31 13.78
N LEU A 63 -10.76 -3.43 12.46
CA LEU A 63 -12.00 -3.56 11.71
C LEU A 63 -12.02 -4.97 11.13
N GLU A 64 -13.05 -5.71 11.49
CA GLU A 64 -13.18 -7.11 11.07
C GLU A 64 -14.23 -7.23 9.98
N ILE A 65 -13.89 -8.03 8.98
CA ILE A 65 -14.84 -8.53 7.99
C ILE A 65 -15.02 -10.02 8.27
N ASP A 66 -16.27 -10.47 8.37
CA ASP A 66 -16.56 -11.88 8.46
C ASP A 66 -16.44 -12.51 7.07
N GLU A 67 -15.24 -13.00 6.75
CA GLU A 67 -14.96 -13.69 5.48
C GLU A 67 -15.59 -15.09 5.42
N THR A 68 -16.22 -15.57 6.51
CA THR A 68 -16.97 -16.85 6.50
C THR A 68 -18.35 -16.70 5.85
N ASP A 69 -18.89 -15.48 5.82
CA ASP A 69 -20.05 -15.16 5.00
C ASP A 69 -19.63 -15.04 3.54
N THR A 70 -19.98 -16.05 2.75
CA THR A 70 -19.62 -16.12 1.33
C THR A 70 -20.24 -15.00 0.48
N GLN A 71 -21.23 -14.27 1.01
CA GLN A 71 -21.91 -13.17 0.33
C GLN A 71 -21.43 -11.78 0.79
N VAL A 72 -20.45 -11.69 1.70
CA VAL A 72 -20.03 -10.41 2.29
C VAL A 72 -19.55 -9.39 1.24
N TRP A 73 -18.97 -9.87 0.13
CA TRP A 73 -18.52 -9.02 -0.97
C TRP A 73 -19.72 -8.48 -1.77
N GLU A 74 -20.65 -9.36 -2.14
CA GLU A 74 -21.91 -9.04 -2.81
C GLU A 74 -22.74 -8.05 -2.00
N MET A 75 -22.86 -8.27 -0.69
CA MET A 75 -23.56 -7.37 0.22
C MET A 75 -22.89 -5.99 0.30
N THR A 76 -21.55 -5.93 0.22
CA THR A 76 -20.83 -4.66 0.18
C THR A 76 -21.16 -3.87 -1.09
N TYR A 77 -21.24 -4.54 -2.25
CA TYR A 77 -21.64 -3.90 -3.51
C TYR A 77 -23.13 -3.54 -3.54
N ASP A 78 -24.01 -4.39 -3.02
CA ASP A 78 -25.44 -4.11 -2.89
C ASP A 78 -25.72 -2.89 -2.01
N GLY A 79 -24.92 -2.68 -0.97
CA GLY A 79 -24.98 -1.50 -0.12
C GLY A 79 -24.64 -0.20 -0.85
N VAL A 80 -23.93 -0.27 -1.99
CA VAL A 80 -23.64 0.88 -2.85
C VAL A 80 -24.70 1.06 -3.93
N SER A 81 -24.95 0.03 -4.74
CA SER A 81 -26.03 0.04 -5.75
C SER A 81 -26.20 -1.36 -6.33
N LYS A 82 -27.42 -1.92 -6.33
CA LYS A 82 -27.71 -3.25 -6.90
C LYS A 82 -27.54 -3.35 -8.42
N GLU A 83 -27.33 -2.24 -9.13
CA GLU A 83 -27.11 -2.21 -10.59
C GLU A 83 -25.93 -3.09 -11.03
N TRP A 84 -24.93 -3.29 -10.16
CA TRP A 84 -23.78 -4.14 -10.46
C TRP A 84 -24.17 -5.57 -10.89
N ARG A 85 -25.31 -6.07 -10.42
CA ARG A 85 -25.80 -7.42 -10.70
C ARG A 85 -26.21 -7.62 -12.15
N THR A 86 -26.52 -6.57 -12.91
CA THR A 86 -26.91 -6.65 -14.33
C THR A 86 -25.74 -6.48 -15.29
N HIS A 87 -24.56 -6.14 -14.79
CA HIS A 87 -23.36 -6.00 -15.61
C HIS A 87 -22.82 -7.34 -16.09
N ASN A 88 -22.04 -7.30 -17.17
CA ASN A 88 -21.14 -8.40 -17.49
C ASN A 88 -20.01 -8.47 -16.45
N HIS A 89 -19.73 -9.67 -15.93
CA HIS A 89 -18.78 -9.88 -14.85
C HIS A 89 -17.44 -10.44 -15.36
N LEU A 90 -16.53 -9.53 -15.73
CA LEU A 90 -15.16 -9.89 -16.09
C LEU A 90 -14.40 -10.54 -14.92
N GLU A 91 -13.76 -11.69 -15.19
CA GLU A 91 -13.18 -12.60 -14.21
C GLU A 91 -12.33 -11.90 -13.12
N ASN A 92 -11.23 -11.26 -13.50
CA ASN A 92 -10.28 -10.66 -12.56
C ASN A 92 -10.88 -9.55 -11.67
N LEU A 93 -11.80 -8.75 -12.23
CA LEU A 93 -12.45 -7.65 -11.54
C LEU A 93 -13.50 -8.14 -10.55
N TRP A 94 -14.31 -9.13 -10.94
CA TRP A 94 -15.50 -9.54 -10.19
C TRP A 94 -15.30 -10.78 -9.33
N GLY A 95 -14.19 -11.51 -9.48
CA GLY A 95 -13.94 -12.64 -8.58
C GLY A 95 -13.90 -12.20 -7.10
N PRO A 96 -14.54 -12.96 -6.21
CA PRO A 96 -14.95 -14.36 -6.38
C PRO A 96 -16.41 -14.59 -6.83
N TYR A 97 -17.13 -13.55 -7.27
CA TYR A 97 -18.56 -13.65 -7.59
C TYR A 97 -18.84 -14.83 -8.54
N GLN A 98 -19.80 -15.69 -8.17
CA GLN A 98 -20.18 -16.89 -8.93
C GLN A 98 -19.01 -17.81 -9.32
N GLY A 99 -17.96 -17.86 -8.50
CA GLY A 99 -16.79 -18.71 -8.75
C GLY A 99 -15.78 -18.14 -9.75
N LEU A 100 -15.96 -16.89 -10.20
CA LEU A 100 -14.97 -16.20 -11.03
C LEU A 100 -13.62 -16.13 -10.32
N LYS A 101 -12.53 -16.38 -11.05
CA LYS A 101 -11.18 -16.22 -10.51
C LYS A 101 -10.87 -14.74 -10.40
N GLY A 102 -10.51 -14.27 -9.22
CA GLY A 102 -10.41 -12.84 -9.02
C GLY A 102 -10.22 -12.47 -7.57
N SER A 103 -9.78 -11.23 -7.38
CA SER A 103 -9.80 -10.57 -6.09
C SER A 103 -10.26 -9.12 -6.19
N GLY A 104 -10.67 -8.66 -7.38
CA GLY A 104 -11.06 -7.26 -7.57
C GLY A 104 -12.23 -6.87 -6.68
N MET A 105 -13.25 -7.71 -6.59
CA MET A 105 -14.42 -7.49 -5.74
C MET A 105 -14.02 -7.46 -4.25
N ILE A 106 -13.10 -8.33 -3.84
CA ILE A 106 -12.57 -8.39 -2.48
C ILE A 106 -11.83 -7.09 -2.14
N ILE A 107 -10.87 -6.69 -2.98
CA ILE A 107 -10.04 -5.49 -2.78
C ILE A 107 -10.93 -4.24 -2.71
N CYS A 108 -11.91 -4.11 -3.60
CA CYS A 108 -12.83 -2.98 -3.61
C CYS A 108 -13.73 -2.98 -2.37
N SER A 109 -14.18 -4.16 -1.92
CA SER A 109 -14.98 -4.28 -0.69
C SER A 109 -14.20 -3.90 0.56
N PHE A 110 -12.93 -4.32 0.69
CA PHE A 110 -12.07 -3.87 1.78
C PHE A 110 -11.90 -2.36 1.80
N ARG A 111 -11.73 -1.73 0.63
CA ARG A 111 -11.64 -0.26 0.53
C ARG A 111 -12.94 0.42 0.98
N GLN A 112 -14.09 -0.08 0.52
CA GLN A 112 -15.40 0.42 0.94
C GLN A 112 -15.63 0.28 2.44
N LYS A 113 -15.33 -0.88 3.02
CA LYS A 113 -15.45 -1.15 4.47
C LYS A 113 -14.48 -0.31 5.29
N LEU A 114 -13.26 -0.10 4.80
CA LEU A 114 -12.31 0.81 5.43
C LEU A 114 -12.85 2.25 5.44
N TYR A 115 -13.42 2.73 4.33
CA TYR A 115 -14.04 4.05 4.26
C TYR A 115 -15.16 4.21 5.30
N GLU A 116 -16.11 3.26 5.34
CA GLU A 116 -17.27 3.27 6.25
C GLU A 116 -16.88 3.38 7.73
N ASN A 117 -15.70 2.88 8.08
CA ASN A 117 -15.19 2.93 9.45
C ASN A 117 -14.30 4.15 9.70
N LEU A 118 -13.44 4.54 8.77
CA LEU A 118 -12.55 5.69 8.94
C LEU A 118 -13.32 7.01 9.09
N ILE A 119 -14.48 7.15 8.45
CA ILE A 119 -15.33 8.34 8.63
C ILE A 119 -15.90 8.47 10.05
N LYS A 120 -15.94 7.37 10.82
CA LYS A 120 -16.45 7.32 12.20
C LYS A 120 -15.35 7.50 13.25
N LEU A 121 -14.08 7.50 12.85
CA LEU A 121 -12.99 7.62 13.80
C LEU A 121 -12.94 9.02 14.43
N PRO A 122 -12.73 9.12 15.76
CA PRO A 122 -12.70 10.39 16.46
C PRO A 122 -11.42 11.19 16.18
N MET A 123 -10.32 10.51 15.84
CA MET A 123 -9.03 11.15 15.62
C MET A 123 -8.73 11.32 14.12
N VAL A 124 -8.33 12.55 13.77
CA VAL A 124 -7.89 12.92 12.42
C VAL A 124 -6.37 12.87 12.35
N TYR A 125 -5.86 12.24 11.29
CA TYR A 125 -4.44 12.15 10.98
C TYR A 125 -4.10 13.08 9.81
N ASP A 126 -2.84 13.51 9.73
CA ASP A 126 -2.38 14.34 8.63
C ASP A 126 -2.13 13.50 7.36
N ARG A 127 -1.70 12.25 7.57
CA ARG A 127 -1.28 11.33 6.51
C ARG A 127 -1.87 9.95 6.73
N TYR A 128 -2.47 9.41 5.68
CA TYR A 128 -3.00 8.05 5.67
C TYR A 128 -2.22 7.21 4.66
N VAL A 129 -1.89 5.98 5.04
CA VAL A 129 -1.21 5.01 4.21
C VAL A 129 -2.14 3.81 4.04
N LEU A 130 -2.47 3.44 2.80
CA LEU A 130 -3.08 2.15 2.49
C LEU A 130 -1.95 1.19 2.20
N THR A 131 -1.94 0.01 2.81
CA THR A 131 -0.91 -1.01 2.56
C THR A 131 -1.44 -2.43 2.80
N ARG A 132 -0.54 -3.41 2.68
CA ARG A 132 -0.77 -4.83 2.94
C ARG A 132 0.18 -5.32 4.03
N ALA A 133 -0.20 -6.42 4.68
CA ALA A 133 0.59 -7.06 5.72
C ALA A 133 1.87 -7.72 5.20
N ASP A 134 1.89 -8.13 3.92
CA ASP A 134 3.01 -8.86 3.32
C ASP A 134 4.09 -7.96 2.68
N HIS A 135 4.07 -6.65 2.97
CA HIS A 135 5.11 -5.73 2.54
C HIS A 135 6.28 -5.68 3.54
N TYR A 136 7.47 -6.05 3.08
CA TYR A 136 8.72 -5.80 3.77
C TYR A 136 9.23 -4.39 3.47
N TYR A 137 9.49 -3.58 4.49
CA TYR A 137 9.94 -2.19 4.35
C TYR A 137 11.47 -2.08 4.48
N VAL A 138 12.12 -1.43 3.52
CA VAL A 138 13.58 -1.22 3.53
C VAL A 138 14.02 0.13 4.09
N SER A 139 13.07 1.04 4.35
CA SER A 139 13.33 2.35 4.96
C SER A 139 12.04 3.00 5.44
N ASN A 140 12.15 3.90 6.42
CA ASN A 140 11.07 4.71 6.97
C ASN A 140 10.58 5.88 6.08
N PHE A 141 10.96 5.89 4.80
CA PHE A 141 10.59 6.99 3.91
C PHE A 141 9.09 6.94 3.56
N LEU A 142 8.39 8.05 3.81
CA LEU A 142 7.05 8.31 3.30
C LEU A 142 6.98 9.71 2.70
N PRO A 143 6.23 9.90 1.60
CA PRO A 143 6.07 11.22 1.00
C PRO A 143 5.37 12.19 1.97
N THR A 144 5.72 13.47 1.87
CA THR A 144 4.92 14.56 2.45
C THR A 144 3.68 14.75 1.59
N VAL A 145 2.51 14.61 2.20
CA VAL A 145 1.24 14.68 1.50
C VAL A 145 0.80 16.13 1.25
N LYS A 146 0.18 16.36 0.10
CA LYS A 146 -0.46 17.63 -0.27
C LYS A 146 -1.93 17.37 -0.59
N PRO A 147 -2.84 18.29 -0.22
CA PRO A 147 -4.25 18.20 -0.57
C PRO A 147 -4.48 17.90 -2.05
N GLY A 148 -5.40 17.00 -2.35
CA GLY A 148 -5.77 16.60 -3.71
C GLY A 148 -4.75 15.70 -4.42
N SER A 149 -3.69 15.27 -3.74
CA SER A 149 -2.66 14.39 -4.32
C SER A 149 -2.66 13.01 -3.68
N ILE A 150 -2.58 11.98 -4.51
CA ILE A 150 -2.40 10.58 -4.09
C ILE A 150 -1.03 10.08 -4.55
N TYR A 151 -0.25 9.61 -3.58
CA TYR A 151 1.13 9.19 -3.81
C TYR A 151 1.19 7.68 -3.92
N ILE A 152 1.77 7.19 -5.01
CA ILE A 152 1.77 5.77 -5.34
C ILE A 152 3.20 5.35 -5.69
N PRO A 153 3.74 4.26 -5.12
CA PRO A 153 5.06 3.78 -5.51
C PRO A 153 5.06 3.32 -6.97
N ILE A 154 6.23 3.40 -7.61
CA ILE A 154 6.44 2.81 -8.93
C ILE A 154 6.48 1.26 -8.87
N GLY A 155 6.00 0.59 -9.93
CA GLY A 155 6.05 -0.87 -10.10
C GLY A 155 4.75 -1.60 -9.72
N GLU A 156 4.55 -2.80 -10.29
CA GLU A 156 3.31 -3.61 -10.17
C GLU A 156 2.04 -2.83 -10.51
N GLU A 157 2.03 -2.17 -11.67
CA GLU A 157 0.95 -1.25 -12.06
C GLU A 157 -0.10 -1.88 -12.99
N TYR A 158 0.24 -2.97 -13.69
CA TYR A 158 -0.68 -3.70 -14.60
C TYR A 158 -1.51 -2.79 -15.54
N GLY A 159 -0.85 -1.77 -16.13
CA GLY A 159 -1.45 -0.76 -17.02
C GLY A 159 -2.07 0.45 -16.30
N GLY A 160 -2.29 0.33 -14.99
CA GLY A 160 -2.95 1.28 -14.12
C GLY A 160 -2.04 1.94 -13.09
N VAL A 161 -2.49 1.93 -11.83
CA VAL A 161 -1.69 2.24 -10.64
C VAL A 161 -1.87 1.13 -9.63
N THR A 162 -0.83 0.77 -8.89
CA THR A 162 -0.93 -0.32 -7.92
C THR A 162 -2.04 -0.05 -6.90
N ASP A 163 -2.81 -1.09 -6.60
CA ASP A 163 -3.89 -1.12 -5.61
C ASP A 163 -3.38 -1.43 -4.20
N ARG A 164 -2.08 -1.71 -4.05
CA ARG A 164 -1.46 -2.30 -2.85
C ARG A 164 -0.83 -1.28 -1.92
N PHE A 165 -0.55 -0.08 -2.41
CA PHE A 165 0.02 0.97 -1.59
C PHE A 165 -0.37 2.36 -2.09
N SER A 166 -0.86 3.20 -1.19
CA SER A 166 -1.05 4.63 -1.48
C SER A 166 -0.86 5.47 -0.23
N VAL A 167 -0.48 6.73 -0.41
CA VAL A 167 -0.35 7.71 0.66
C VAL A 167 -1.08 8.98 0.27
N ALA A 168 -1.86 9.56 1.16
CA ALA A 168 -2.59 10.81 0.89
C ALA A 168 -2.94 11.56 2.18
N ASP A 169 -3.38 12.80 2.04
CA ASP A 169 -4.10 13.50 3.12
C ASP A 169 -5.47 12.83 3.38
N ARG A 170 -6.12 13.17 4.49
CA ARG A 170 -7.39 12.53 4.88
C ARG A 170 -8.47 12.57 3.80
N GLU A 171 -8.74 13.74 3.23
CA GLU A 171 -9.86 13.94 2.33
C GLU A 171 -9.63 13.17 1.02
N THR A 172 -8.42 13.30 0.47
CA THR A 172 -8.01 12.55 -0.72
C THR A 172 -8.00 11.04 -0.45
N PHE A 173 -7.50 10.61 0.71
CA PHE A 173 -7.47 9.21 1.09
C PHE A 173 -8.86 8.60 1.15
N LEU A 174 -9.79 9.23 1.88
CA LEU A 174 -11.17 8.73 2.01
C LEU A 174 -11.87 8.65 0.65
N ARG A 175 -11.74 9.68 -0.19
CA ARG A 175 -12.28 9.63 -1.56
C ARG A 175 -11.65 8.49 -2.36
N SER A 176 -10.35 8.26 -2.21
CA SER A 176 -9.62 7.23 -2.97
C SER A 176 -10.07 5.79 -2.68
N LEU A 177 -10.81 5.58 -1.59
CA LEU A 177 -11.39 4.28 -1.22
C LEU A 177 -12.72 3.99 -1.93
N LEU A 178 -13.44 5.01 -2.40
CA LEU A 178 -14.78 4.91 -2.99
C LEU A 178 -14.74 4.52 -4.47
N ILE A 179 -14.08 3.40 -4.79
CA ILE A 179 -13.95 2.91 -6.18
C ILE A 179 -15.20 2.18 -6.69
N ILE A 180 -15.98 1.55 -5.79
CA ILE A 180 -17.16 0.75 -6.18
C ILE A 180 -18.17 1.57 -7.01
N PRO A 181 -18.61 2.77 -6.59
CA PRO A 181 -19.51 3.59 -7.40
C PRO A 181 -18.98 3.85 -8.81
N PHE A 182 -17.67 4.11 -8.95
CA PHE A 182 -17.05 4.36 -10.26
C PHE A 182 -17.05 3.12 -11.16
N ILE A 183 -16.78 1.94 -10.61
CA ILE A 183 -16.86 0.66 -11.34
C ILE A 183 -18.29 0.40 -11.82
N ILE A 184 -19.29 0.62 -10.95
CA ILE A 184 -20.71 0.41 -11.28
C ILE A 184 -21.14 1.36 -12.40
N GLN A 185 -20.74 2.63 -12.36
CA GLN A 185 -21.09 3.59 -13.39
C GLN A 185 -20.34 3.38 -14.73
N ASN A 186 -19.27 2.61 -14.74
CA ASN A 186 -18.42 2.39 -15.91
C ASN A 186 -18.17 0.88 -16.11
N PRO A 187 -19.22 0.08 -16.29
CA PRO A 187 -19.08 -1.36 -16.35
C PRO A 187 -18.22 -1.79 -17.55
N ASN A 188 -17.37 -2.79 -17.35
CA ASN A 188 -16.52 -3.37 -18.39
C ASN A 188 -15.48 -2.43 -19.01
N LEU A 189 -15.20 -1.28 -18.40
CA LEU A 189 -14.16 -0.38 -18.89
C LEU A 189 -12.76 -1.02 -18.85
N PHE A 190 -12.49 -1.80 -17.80
CA PHE A 190 -11.26 -2.59 -17.65
C PHE A 190 -11.53 -3.94 -17.00
N ASN A 191 -10.55 -4.85 -17.06
CA ASN A 191 -10.58 -6.16 -16.39
C ASN A 191 -9.63 -6.23 -15.17
N ASN A 192 -9.17 -5.11 -14.60
CA ASN A 192 -8.39 -5.14 -13.35
C ASN A 192 -8.58 -3.85 -12.55
N VAL A 193 -8.36 -3.95 -11.24
CA VAL A 193 -8.58 -2.85 -10.28
C VAL A 193 -7.60 -1.70 -10.53
N GLU A 194 -6.36 -2.00 -10.90
CA GLU A 194 -5.31 -1.00 -11.09
C GLU A 194 -5.67 0.01 -12.19
N GLN A 195 -6.23 -0.46 -13.31
CA GLN A 195 -6.70 0.39 -14.39
C GLN A 195 -7.93 1.22 -13.99
N TYR A 196 -8.88 0.62 -13.27
CA TYR A 196 -10.00 1.37 -12.70
C TYR A 196 -9.53 2.45 -11.73
N LEU A 197 -8.59 2.16 -10.83
CA LEU A 197 -8.04 3.13 -9.89
C LEU A 197 -7.42 4.32 -10.62
N LYS A 198 -6.65 4.06 -11.68
CA LYS A 198 -6.04 5.13 -12.49
C LYS A 198 -7.09 6.01 -13.16
N ALA A 199 -8.14 5.42 -13.72
CA ALA A 199 -9.23 6.16 -14.35
C ALA A 199 -10.06 6.94 -13.30
N PHE A 200 -10.38 6.30 -12.18
CA PHE A 200 -11.11 6.89 -11.06
C PHE A 200 -10.38 8.09 -10.44
N TYR A 201 -9.08 7.96 -10.18
CA TYR A 201 -8.29 9.05 -9.62
C TYR A 201 -8.26 10.26 -10.58
N ARG A 202 -8.17 10.00 -11.89
CA ARG A 202 -8.22 11.07 -12.91
C ARG A 202 -9.59 11.74 -12.99
N SER A 203 -10.68 10.96 -13.02
CA SER A 203 -12.04 11.50 -13.07
C SER A 203 -12.39 12.29 -11.80
N SER A 204 -11.80 11.92 -10.67
CA SER A 204 -11.99 12.60 -9.37
C SER A 204 -11.02 13.76 -9.13
N SER A 205 -10.31 14.24 -10.16
CA SER A 205 -9.31 15.32 -10.06
C SER A 205 -8.19 15.07 -9.05
N MET A 206 -7.92 13.82 -8.68
CA MET A 206 -6.81 13.46 -7.80
C MET A 206 -5.51 13.42 -8.59
N LYS A 207 -4.54 14.22 -8.17
CA LYS A 207 -3.20 14.22 -8.78
C LYS A 207 -2.43 12.97 -8.35
N ILE A 208 -2.20 12.07 -9.30
CA ILE A 208 -1.33 10.90 -9.07
C ILE A 208 0.13 11.35 -9.04
N VAL A 209 0.79 11.16 -7.91
CA VAL A 209 2.22 11.47 -7.72
C VAL A 209 2.99 10.17 -7.54
N LYS A 210 3.76 9.79 -8.55
CA LYS A 210 4.63 8.61 -8.44
C LYS A 210 5.84 8.91 -7.57
N TYR A 211 6.18 7.99 -6.68
CA TYR A 211 7.39 8.09 -5.87
C TYR A 211 8.18 6.78 -5.86
N ARG A 212 9.42 6.87 -5.37
CA ARG A 212 10.31 5.72 -5.30
C ARG A 212 9.81 4.73 -4.25
N ARG A 213 9.59 3.49 -4.69
CA ARG A 213 9.27 2.34 -3.84
C ARG A 213 10.35 2.09 -2.78
N ASN A 214 9.91 1.81 -1.55
CA ASN A 214 10.74 1.49 -0.38
C ASN A 214 10.30 0.20 0.32
N MET A 215 9.55 -0.64 -0.38
CA MET A 215 8.97 -1.88 0.13
C MET A 215 8.73 -2.87 -1.00
N TYR A 216 8.86 -4.16 -0.69
CA TYR A 216 8.59 -5.25 -1.62
C TYR A 216 7.73 -6.31 -0.95
N THR A 217 6.99 -7.05 -1.77
CA THR A 217 6.07 -8.07 -1.27
C THR A 217 6.79 -9.41 -1.09
N VAL A 218 6.64 -10.00 0.09
CA VAL A 218 7.16 -11.34 0.40
C VAL A 218 6.03 -12.35 0.57
N GLY A 219 6.36 -13.62 0.46
CA GLY A 219 5.50 -14.74 0.83
C GLY A 219 6.31 -15.82 1.49
N ARG A 220 5.68 -16.57 2.39
CA ARG A 220 6.29 -17.78 2.93
C ARG A 220 6.13 -18.94 1.96
N LYS A 221 7.02 -19.92 2.05
CA LYS A 221 6.97 -21.13 1.21
C LYS A 221 5.68 -21.94 1.35
N ASP A 222 5.07 -21.91 2.53
CA ASP A 222 3.84 -22.61 2.89
C ASP A 222 2.56 -21.82 2.59
N GLU A 223 2.66 -20.55 2.17
CA GLU A 223 1.52 -19.72 1.84
C GLU A 223 1.03 -19.97 0.41
N GLN A 224 -0.21 -20.41 0.26
CA GLN A 224 -0.89 -20.40 -1.04
C GLN A 224 -1.24 -18.97 -1.44
N THR A 225 -0.99 -18.62 -2.70
CA THR A 225 -1.57 -17.41 -3.30
C THR A 225 -2.46 -17.79 -4.48
N ARG A 226 -3.56 -17.04 -4.67
CA ARG A 226 -4.52 -17.27 -5.76
C ARG A 226 -3.94 -16.99 -7.17
N TRP A 227 -2.84 -16.26 -7.26
CA TRP A 227 -2.39 -15.62 -8.51
C TRP A 227 -1.00 -16.05 -8.96
N GLN A 228 -0.14 -16.46 -8.03
CA GLN A 228 1.24 -16.79 -8.35
C GLN A 228 1.83 -17.74 -7.30
N THR A 229 2.47 -18.81 -7.75
CA THR A 229 3.41 -19.52 -6.88
C THR A 229 4.48 -18.51 -6.45
N VAL A 230 4.77 -18.45 -5.15
CA VAL A 230 5.82 -17.56 -4.65
C VAL A 230 7.10 -17.83 -5.43
N SER A 231 7.84 -16.79 -5.84
CA SER A 231 9.06 -16.95 -6.63
C SER A 231 10.00 -17.94 -5.93
N GLN A 232 10.79 -18.68 -6.71
CA GLN A 232 11.91 -19.44 -6.15
C GLN A 232 13.04 -18.52 -5.65
N GLN A 233 12.98 -17.22 -5.95
CA GLN A 233 13.95 -16.26 -5.46
C GLN A 233 13.68 -15.92 -3.99
N GLU A 234 14.62 -16.33 -3.13
CA GLU A 234 14.62 -16.01 -1.71
C GLU A 234 14.63 -14.49 -1.48
N ALA A 235 13.84 -14.04 -0.50
CA ALA A 235 13.88 -12.68 -0.05
C ALA A 235 15.18 -12.42 0.73
N PRO A 236 15.80 -11.22 0.61
CA PRO A 236 16.90 -10.86 1.49
C PRO A 236 16.48 -10.95 2.95
N HIS A 237 17.32 -11.52 3.81
CA HIS A 237 17.01 -11.82 5.21
C HIS A 237 15.87 -12.84 5.40
N GLY A 238 15.53 -13.60 4.35
CA GLY A 238 14.44 -14.57 4.37
C GLY A 238 14.78 -15.91 5.01
N GLY A 239 16.06 -16.23 5.23
CA GLY A 239 16.50 -17.42 5.97
C GLY A 239 16.00 -18.74 5.37
N GLY A 240 15.73 -18.79 4.07
CA GLY A 240 15.11 -19.93 3.36
C GLY A 240 13.59 -20.08 3.57
N GLU A 241 12.96 -19.23 4.38
CA GLU A 241 11.52 -19.29 4.69
C GLU A 241 10.70 -18.30 3.86
N TYR A 242 11.29 -17.15 3.51
CA TYR A 242 10.64 -16.06 2.79
C TYR A 242 11.17 -15.87 1.39
N PHE A 243 10.25 -15.60 0.47
CA PHE A 243 10.53 -15.47 -0.97
C PHE A 243 9.85 -14.23 -1.54
N LEU A 244 10.42 -13.67 -2.61
CA LEU A 244 9.87 -12.50 -3.29
C LEU A 244 8.60 -12.89 -4.08
N LYS A 245 7.45 -12.25 -3.82
CA LYS A 245 6.27 -12.44 -4.69
C LYS A 245 6.44 -11.74 -6.03
N TYR A 246 7.02 -10.53 -6.00
CA TYR A 246 7.25 -9.70 -7.18
C TYR A 246 8.73 -9.26 -7.22
N PRO A 247 9.63 -10.04 -7.84
CA PRO A 247 11.06 -9.71 -7.92
C PRO A 247 11.38 -8.33 -8.52
N SER A 248 10.53 -7.85 -9.43
CA SER A 248 10.52 -6.51 -10.00
C SER A 248 10.51 -5.40 -8.93
N GLU A 249 9.71 -5.57 -7.87
CA GLU A 249 9.61 -4.60 -6.77
C GLU A 249 10.96 -4.44 -6.06
N PHE A 250 11.62 -5.56 -5.77
CA PHE A 250 12.94 -5.59 -5.15
C PHE A 250 14.02 -5.00 -6.06
N ALA A 251 13.99 -5.31 -7.35
CA ALA A 251 14.92 -4.76 -8.34
C ALA A 251 14.85 -3.22 -8.42
N LEU A 252 13.64 -2.64 -8.36
CA LEU A 252 13.43 -1.18 -8.36
C LEU A 252 14.04 -0.51 -7.13
N ILE A 253 13.98 -1.17 -5.97
CA ILE A 253 14.59 -0.70 -4.72
C ILE A 253 16.11 -0.70 -4.86
N ASN A 254 16.71 -1.82 -5.29
CA ASN A 254 18.16 -1.99 -5.42
C ASN A 254 18.79 -1.05 -6.44
N LYS A 255 18.19 -0.92 -7.64
CA LYS A 255 18.66 0.04 -8.65
C LYS A 255 18.75 1.45 -8.09
N SER A 256 17.81 1.78 -7.20
CA SER A 256 17.79 3.08 -6.58
C SER A 256 18.73 3.22 -5.37
N LEU A 257 19.06 2.13 -4.66
CA LEU A 257 20.07 2.15 -3.60
C LEU A 257 21.47 2.32 -4.22
N LEU A 258 21.77 1.56 -5.26
CA LEU A 258 23.01 1.67 -6.05
C LEU A 258 23.21 3.10 -6.59
N SER A 259 22.17 3.71 -7.17
CA SER A 259 22.27 5.08 -7.68
C SER A 259 22.55 6.12 -6.58
N ARG A 260 22.00 5.94 -5.37
CA ARG A 260 22.31 6.80 -4.21
C ARG A 260 23.75 6.63 -3.75
N THR A 261 24.24 5.39 -3.67
CA THR A 261 25.63 5.10 -3.29
C THR A 261 26.59 5.74 -4.28
N ILE A 262 26.37 5.57 -5.59
CA ILE A 262 27.19 6.20 -6.63
C ILE A 262 27.18 7.72 -6.51
N LYS A 263 25.99 8.35 -6.34
CA LYS A 263 25.89 9.80 -6.14
C LYS A 263 26.65 10.28 -4.90
N ARG A 264 26.55 9.55 -3.78
CA ARG A 264 27.24 9.88 -2.53
C ARG A 264 28.75 9.75 -2.66
N VAL A 265 29.25 8.70 -3.33
CA VAL A 265 30.68 8.51 -3.59
C VAL A 265 31.22 9.62 -4.50
N LYS A 266 30.52 9.94 -5.60
CA LYS A 266 30.90 11.05 -6.48
C LYS A 266 30.91 12.40 -5.75
N GLY A 267 29.88 12.68 -4.94
CA GLY A 267 29.81 13.91 -4.15
C GLY A 267 30.97 14.03 -3.14
N ARG A 268 31.33 12.93 -2.48
CA ARG A 268 32.49 12.90 -1.56
C ARG A 268 33.82 13.09 -2.30
N ALA A 269 33.99 12.46 -3.46
CA ALA A 269 35.19 12.63 -4.28
C ALA A 269 35.35 14.08 -4.78
N MET A 270 34.27 14.71 -5.23
CA MET A 270 34.29 16.12 -5.66
C MET A 270 34.60 17.07 -4.50
N ALA A 271 33.96 16.89 -3.34
CA ALA A 271 34.25 17.70 -2.16
C ALA A 271 35.69 17.53 -1.64
N MET A 272 36.28 16.34 -1.83
CA MET A 272 37.69 16.10 -1.50
C MET A 272 38.63 16.81 -2.48
N LEU A 273 38.33 16.80 -3.78
CA LEU A 273 39.09 17.50 -4.81
C LEU A 273 39.04 19.03 -4.61
N GLU A 274 37.88 19.59 -4.29
CA GLU A 274 37.72 21.02 -3.97
C GLU A 274 38.53 21.42 -2.73
N ARG A 275 38.57 20.56 -1.69
CA ARG A 275 39.40 20.83 -0.50
C ARG A 275 40.89 20.80 -0.83
N LEU A 276 41.32 19.88 -1.70
CA LEU A 276 42.72 19.77 -2.12
C LEU A 276 43.16 20.95 -3.02
N SER A 277 42.26 21.49 -3.84
CA SER A 277 42.55 22.66 -4.69
C SER A 277 42.64 23.97 -3.90
N VAL A 278 41.91 24.11 -2.78
CA VAL A 278 41.98 25.30 -1.92
C VAL A 278 43.26 25.34 -1.07
N THR A 279 43.83 24.19 -0.70
CA THR A 279 45.14 24.12 0.01
C THR A 279 46.38 24.37 -0.86
N ARG A 280 46.22 24.56 -2.17
CA ARG A 280 47.34 24.81 -3.11
C ARG A 280 47.37 26.25 -3.66
N ALA A 281 46.59 27.15 -3.08
CA ALA A 281 46.58 28.58 -3.41
C ALA A 281 47.23 29.41 -2.30
#